data_AF-A0A0J7YPT1-F1
#
_entry.id   AF-A0A0J7YPT1-F1
#
_cell.length_a   1.000
_cell.length_b   1.000
_cell.length_c   1.000
_cell.angle_alpha   90.00
_cell.angle_beta   90.00
_cell.angle_gamma   90.00
#
_symmetry.space_group_name_H-M   'P 1'
#
loop_
_entity.id
_entity.type
_entity.pdbx_description
1 polymer ?
#
loop_
_entity_poly.entity_id
_entity_poly.type
_entity_poly.pdbx_seq_one_letter_code
_entity_poly.pdbx_strand_id
1 'polypeptide(L)'
;DESLSESEISSESENESDDSAVIDSMSESDQDLPLDRKLTWTTPHGANLAELSDSDDEEGPLRRTGAIPEHWYEELDHLGYNIDGRPITRNAAAGAIDKFLQSQTKEGRRTIYDAENDANVVLSKKDIALLKRIRDGCYAHAEFDETSETFRAECPKFPHPLGNTQ
;
A
#
# COMPACT_ATOMS: atom_id res chain seq x y z
N ASP A 1 25.30 -20.79 52.02
CA ASP A 1 23.95 -21.08 52.49
C ASP A 1 23.12 -19.83 52.28
N GLU A 2 21.84 -19.98 51.92
CA GLU A 2 20.84 -18.92 51.61
C GLU A 2 20.64 -18.62 50.09
N SER A 3 20.20 -19.66 49.39
CA SER A 3 18.92 -19.78 48.64
C SER A 3 18.47 -18.71 47.63
N LEU A 4 18.43 -19.13 46.36
CA LEU A 4 17.66 -18.59 45.23
C LEU A 4 16.16 -18.88 45.38
N SER A 5 15.30 -17.93 45.03
CA SER A 5 13.85 -18.17 44.89
C SER A 5 13.43 -17.97 43.44
N GLU A 6 13.20 -19.09 42.76
CA GLU A 6 12.55 -19.22 41.45
C GLU A 6 11.03 -19.20 41.67
N SER A 7 10.29 -18.48 40.85
CA SER A 7 8.82 -18.51 40.83
C SER A 7 8.35 -18.92 39.44
N GLU A 8 8.02 -20.21 39.32
CA GLU A 8 7.32 -20.83 38.20
C GLU A 8 5.86 -20.34 38.22
N ILE A 9 5.37 -19.77 37.12
CA ILE A 9 3.94 -19.53 36.93
C ILE A 9 3.43 -20.44 35.82
N SER A 10 2.72 -21.47 36.23
CA SER A 10 1.89 -22.32 35.39
C SER A 10 0.50 -21.70 35.28
N SER A 11 0.04 -21.44 34.06
CA SER A 11 -1.36 -21.15 33.78
C SER A 11 -1.75 -21.77 32.46
N GLU A 12 -2.35 -22.94 32.57
CA GLU A 12 -3.08 -23.68 31.56
C GLU A 12 -4.47 -23.03 31.42
N SER A 13 -4.90 -22.70 30.20
CA SER A 13 -6.32 -22.51 29.91
C SER A 13 -6.58 -22.78 28.44
N GLU A 14 -7.15 -23.95 28.19
CA GLU A 14 -7.75 -24.36 26.93
C GLU A 14 -9.07 -23.61 26.73
N ASN A 15 -9.33 -23.17 25.50
CA ASN A 15 -10.67 -22.71 25.13
C ASN A 15 -10.95 -23.13 23.68
N GLU A 16 -11.57 -24.31 23.55
CA GLU A 16 -12.16 -24.84 22.32
C GLU A 16 -13.62 -24.37 22.28
N SER A 17 -14.04 -23.72 21.20
CA SER A 17 -15.45 -23.39 20.97
C SER A 17 -15.78 -23.63 19.50
N ASP A 18 -16.37 -24.80 19.26
CA ASP A 18 -17.00 -25.27 18.03
C ASP A 18 -18.43 -24.69 17.96
N ASP A 19 -18.68 -23.81 17.00
CA ASP A 19 -20.03 -23.32 16.67
C ASP A 19 -20.39 -23.76 15.25
N SER A 20 -20.80 -25.03 15.13
CA SER A 20 -21.37 -25.59 13.92
C SER A 20 -22.84 -25.15 13.77
N ALA A 21 -23.06 -24.00 13.11
CA ALA A 21 -24.39 -23.55 12.73
C ALA A 21 -24.96 -24.41 11.59
N VAL A 22 -25.91 -25.26 11.96
CA VAL A 22 -26.76 -26.05 11.08
C VAL A 22 -27.61 -25.11 10.22
N ILE A 23 -27.29 -24.96 8.94
CA ILE A 23 -28.17 -24.27 7.99
C ILE A 23 -29.25 -25.24 7.52
N ASP A 24 -30.47 -24.99 8.02
CA ASP A 24 -31.69 -25.69 7.66
C ASP A 24 -32.00 -25.54 6.17
N SER A 25 -32.32 -26.67 5.54
CA SER A 25 -32.70 -26.74 4.14
C SER A 25 -34.16 -26.32 3.97
N MET A 26 -34.40 -25.08 3.55
CA MET A 26 -35.68 -24.68 2.96
C MET A 26 -35.60 -24.75 1.44
N SER A 27 -36.09 -25.87 0.92
CA SER A 27 -36.49 -26.06 -0.47
C SER A 27 -37.84 -25.40 -0.68
N GLU A 28 -37.97 -24.41 -1.56
CA GLU A 28 -39.21 -24.17 -2.30
C GLU A 28 -39.03 -23.27 -3.55
N SER A 29 -39.41 -23.88 -4.69
CA SER A 29 -40.09 -23.27 -5.85
C SER A 29 -39.27 -22.61 -6.95
N ASP A 30 -39.01 -23.41 -8.00
CA ASP A 30 -38.76 -22.99 -9.38
C ASP A 30 -39.68 -21.86 -9.86
N GLN A 31 -39.09 -20.82 -10.43
CA GLN A 31 -39.67 -20.05 -11.54
C GLN A 31 -38.54 -19.65 -12.51
N ASP A 32 -38.65 -20.16 -13.73
CA ASP A 32 -37.69 -20.04 -14.84
C ASP A 32 -37.33 -18.59 -15.19
N LEU A 33 -36.04 -18.21 -15.05
CA LEU A 33 -35.49 -16.98 -15.62
C LEU A 33 -34.64 -17.31 -16.86
N PRO A 34 -34.89 -16.70 -18.02
CA PRO A 34 -34.15 -16.99 -19.25
C PRO A 34 -32.69 -16.55 -19.12
N LEU A 35 -31.81 -17.55 -19.15
CA LEU A 35 -30.35 -17.48 -19.20
C LEU A 35 -29.87 -16.87 -20.52
N ASP A 36 -29.85 -15.54 -20.69
CA ASP A 36 -29.05 -14.98 -21.79
C ASP A 36 -28.53 -13.54 -21.60
N ARG A 37 -28.07 -13.20 -20.39
CA ARG A 37 -27.22 -12.01 -20.19
C ARG A 37 -26.08 -12.33 -19.24
N LYS A 38 -25.03 -12.93 -19.81
CA LYS A 38 -23.74 -13.15 -19.18
C LYS A 38 -23.07 -11.80 -18.90
N LEU A 39 -23.35 -11.18 -17.75
CA LEU A 39 -22.54 -10.06 -17.26
C LEU A 39 -21.15 -10.59 -16.88
N THR A 40 -20.12 -10.19 -17.61
CA THR A 40 -18.74 -10.68 -17.45
C THR A 40 -17.90 -9.83 -16.50
N TRP A 41 -18.50 -9.18 -15.49
CA TRP A 41 -17.71 -8.54 -14.43
C TRP A 41 -17.38 -9.51 -13.29
N THR A 42 -17.34 -10.81 -13.56
CA THR A 42 -16.72 -11.74 -12.61
C THR A 42 -15.22 -11.51 -12.70
N THR A 43 -14.59 -11.05 -11.60
CA THR A 43 -13.14 -11.10 -11.46
C THR A 43 -12.71 -12.51 -11.86
N PRO A 44 -11.90 -12.68 -12.91
CA PRO A 44 -11.61 -14.00 -13.44
C PRO A 44 -11.11 -14.87 -12.29
N HIS A 45 -11.75 -16.02 -12.11
CA HIS A 45 -11.43 -16.95 -11.02
C HIS A 45 -9.96 -17.36 -11.17
N GLY A 46 -9.09 -16.85 -10.29
CA GLY A 46 -7.63 -17.00 -10.39
C GLY A 46 -6.83 -15.70 -10.53
N ALA A 47 -7.45 -14.53 -10.72
CA ALA A 47 -6.75 -13.25 -10.63
C ALA A 47 -6.64 -12.82 -9.17
N ASN A 48 -5.41 -12.85 -8.62
CA ASN A 48 -5.10 -12.21 -7.35
C ASN A 48 -5.12 -10.69 -7.54
N LEU A 49 -6.25 -10.06 -7.19
CA LEU A 49 -6.38 -8.60 -7.25
C LEU A 49 -5.35 -7.89 -6.36
N ALA A 50 -4.90 -8.56 -5.28
CA ALA A 50 -3.82 -8.08 -4.43
C ALA A 50 -2.48 -7.93 -5.18
N GLU A 51 -2.16 -8.82 -6.13
CA GLU A 51 -0.91 -8.77 -6.90
C GLU A 51 -0.94 -7.67 -7.97
N LEU A 52 -2.14 -7.26 -8.39
CA LEU A 52 -2.35 -6.16 -9.34
C LEU A 52 -2.52 -4.80 -8.64
N SER A 53 -2.56 -4.80 -7.31
CA SER A 53 -2.75 -3.60 -6.52
C SER A 53 -1.40 -2.96 -6.24
N ASP A 54 -1.19 -1.75 -6.75
CA ASP A 54 -0.07 -0.87 -6.39
C ASP A 54 -0.33 -0.22 -5.01
N SER A 55 -0.76 -1.04 -4.03
CA SER A 55 -1.07 -0.57 -2.69
C SER A 55 0.23 -0.38 -1.95
N ASP A 56 0.59 0.88 -1.72
CA ASP A 56 1.79 1.36 -1.03
C ASP A 56 1.94 0.85 0.43
N ASP A 57 0.95 0.12 0.95
CA ASP A 57 0.89 -0.39 2.33
C ASP A 57 1.88 -1.54 2.62
N GLU A 58 2.40 -2.24 1.59
CA GLU A 58 3.24 -3.45 1.77
C GLU A 58 4.74 -3.30 1.48
N GLU A 59 5.25 -2.15 0.99
CA GLU A 59 6.66 -2.05 0.56
C GLU A 59 7.48 -0.99 1.31
N GLY A 60 8.05 -1.38 2.46
CA GLY A 60 9.17 -0.66 3.07
C GLY A 60 9.41 -1.01 4.55
N PRO A 61 10.62 -0.81 5.09
CA PRO A 61 10.84 -0.80 6.55
C PRO A 61 10.22 0.47 7.15
N LEU A 62 8.90 0.56 7.09
CA LEU A 62 8.12 1.73 7.49
C LEU A 62 8.12 1.83 9.01
N ARG A 63 8.63 2.94 9.55
CA ARG A 63 8.35 3.32 10.93
C ARG A 63 6.85 3.27 11.15
N ARG A 64 6.38 2.38 12.03
CA ARG A 64 4.96 2.23 12.37
C ARG A 64 4.47 3.27 13.39
N THR A 65 5.08 4.44 13.40
CA THR A 65 4.69 5.54 14.29
C THR A 65 3.42 6.24 13.80
N GLY A 66 3.11 6.15 12.50
CA GLY A 66 2.00 6.90 11.89
C GLY A 66 2.26 8.41 11.89
N ALA A 67 1.20 9.21 11.76
CA ALA A 67 1.27 10.68 11.69
C ALA A 67 1.52 11.34 13.06
N ILE A 68 2.64 10.99 13.70
CA ILE A 68 3.10 11.58 14.95
C ILE A 68 4.13 12.68 14.65
N PRO A 69 4.18 13.77 15.43
CA PRO A 69 5.20 14.79 15.26
C PRO A 69 6.63 14.24 15.42
N GLU A 70 7.52 14.60 14.49
CA GLU A 70 8.90 14.09 14.45
C GLU A 70 9.73 14.46 15.69
N HIS A 71 9.48 15.64 16.28
CA HIS A 71 10.23 16.18 17.41
C HIS A 71 10.21 15.32 18.67
N TRP A 72 9.26 14.38 18.81
CA TRP A 72 9.21 13.45 19.95
C TRP A 72 10.37 12.47 19.98
N TYR A 73 11.01 12.25 18.83
CA TYR A 73 12.13 11.32 18.68
C TYR A 73 13.46 12.05 18.44
N GLU A 74 13.50 13.38 18.51
CA GLU A 74 14.73 14.15 18.25
C GLU A 74 15.84 13.81 19.25
N GLU A 75 15.49 13.66 20.54
CA GLU A 75 16.40 13.35 21.64
C GLU A 75 16.73 11.85 21.78
N LEU A 76 15.99 10.98 21.09
CA LEU A 76 16.18 9.53 21.13
C LEU A 76 17.11 9.08 19.99
N ASP A 77 17.94 8.07 20.28
CA ASP A 77 18.84 7.46 19.27
C ASP A 77 18.10 6.63 18.21
N HIS A 78 16.81 6.38 18.44
CA HIS A 78 15.98 5.57 17.56
C HIS A 78 14.75 6.32 17.04
N LEU A 79 14.45 5.90 15.82
CA LEU A 79 13.30 6.08 14.98
C LEU A 79 11.92 5.82 15.62
N GLY A 80 11.85 4.67 16.27
CA GLY A 80 10.60 3.97 16.54
C GLY A 80 10.88 2.47 16.44
N TYR A 81 9.83 1.68 16.26
CA TYR A 81 9.93 0.22 16.27
C TYR A 81 9.37 -0.40 14.99
N ASN A 82 10.00 -1.49 14.56
CA ASN A 82 9.55 -2.35 13.48
C ASN A 82 8.37 -3.23 13.90
N ILE A 83 7.86 -4.01 12.94
CA ILE A 83 6.77 -4.96 13.16
C ILE A 83 7.12 -6.00 14.23
N ASP A 84 8.39 -6.37 14.29
CA ASP A 84 8.97 -7.33 15.25
C ASP A 84 9.33 -6.68 16.59
N GLY A 85 9.02 -5.39 16.80
CA GLY A 85 9.38 -4.65 18.02
C GLY A 85 10.86 -4.28 18.12
N ARG A 86 11.64 -4.40 17.03
CA ARG A 86 13.05 -3.99 16.99
C ARG A 86 13.18 -2.48 16.78
N PRO A 87 14.09 -1.79 17.50
CA PRO A 87 14.29 -0.36 17.32
C PRO A 87 14.89 -0.07 15.94
N ILE A 88 14.35 0.93 15.25
CA ILE A 88 14.89 1.46 14.00
C ILE A 88 15.88 2.57 14.39
N THR A 89 17.19 2.36 14.26
CA THR A 89 18.19 3.37 14.61
C THR A 89 18.25 4.48 13.57
N ARG A 90 18.55 5.72 13.99
CA ARG A 90 18.77 6.82 13.05
C ARG A 90 20.02 6.58 12.21
N ASN A 91 19.97 6.92 10.93
CA ASN A 91 21.17 6.89 10.09
C ASN A 91 22.12 8.01 10.53
N ALA A 92 23.42 7.73 10.55
CA ALA A 92 24.41 8.73 10.94
C ALA A 92 24.27 9.96 10.04
N ALA A 93 24.01 11.12 10.64
CA ALA A 93 23.85 12.35 9.88
C ALA A 93 25.11 12.64 9.06
N ALA A 94 25.00 12.56 7.73
CA ALA A 94 26.10 12.89 6.84
C ALA A 94 26.56 14.33 7.12
N GLY A 95 27.87 14.52 7.27
CA GLY A 95 28.46 15.83 7.52
C GLY A 95 28.14 16.81 6.38
N ALA A 96 28.22 18.12 6.66
CA ALA A 96 27.91 19.16 5.67
C ALA A 96 28.77 19.03 4.38
N ILE A 97 30.04 18.62 4.53
CA ILE A 97 30.96 18.41 3.40
C ILE A 97 30.51 17.21 2.55
N ASP A 98 30.08 16.13 3.20
CA ASP A 98 29.64 14.93 2.48
C ASP A 98 28.34 15.18 1.72
N LYS A 99 27.37 15.87 2.35
CA LYS A 99 26.16 16.36 1.67
C LYS A 99 26.49 17.21 0.44
N PHE A 100 27.50 18.08 0.55
CA PHE A 100 27.97 18.87 -0.58
C PHE A 100 28.53 17.99 -1.71
N LEU A 101 29.39 17.03 -1.40
CA LEU A 101 29.95 16.11 -2.40
C LEU A 101 28.88 15.26 -3.08
N GLN A 102 27.91 14.76 -2.31
CA GLN A 102 26.76 14.02 -2.84
C GLN A 102 25.97 14.91 -3.81
N SER A 103 25.70 16.17 -3.45
CA SER A 103 24.95 17.11 -4.31
C SER A 103 25.61 17.38 -5.68
N GLN A 104 26.94 17.26 -5.79
CA GLN A 104 27.68 17.44 -7.05
C GLN A 104 27.59 16.23 -7.97
N THR A 105 27.27 15.05 -7.43
CA THR A 105 27.15 13.81 -8.19
C THR A 105 25.83 13.80 -8.98
N LYS A 106 25.83 13.15 -10.16
CA LYS A 106 24.62 13.03 -10.99
C LYS A 106 23.44 12.41 -10.24
N GLU A 107 23.71 11.38 -9.43
CA GLU A 107 22.67 10.71 -8.64
C GLU A 107 22.23 11.55 -7.44
N GLY A 108 23.14 12.28 -6.78
CA GLY A 108 22.75 13.13 -5.65
C GLY A 108 21.84 14.30 -6.04
N ARG A 109 21.92 14.80 -7.28
CA ARG A 109 20.93 15.77 -7.82
C ARG A 109 19.53 15.18 -8.02
N ARG A 110 19.41 13.85 -7.95
CA ARG A 110 18.18 13.07 -8.14
C ARG A 110 17.74 12.39 -6.85
N THR A 111 18.50 12.57 -5.77
CA THR A 111 18.22 12.01 -4.46
C THR A 111 17.27 12.93 -3.69
N ILE A 112 16.26 12.34 -3.06
CA ILE A 112 15.32 13.01 -2.16
C ILE A 112 15.44 12.33 -0.80
N TYR A 113 15.43 13.13 0.26
CA TYR A 113 15.38 12.64 1.62
C TYR A 113 13.93 12.35 2.00
N ASP A 114 13.67 11.11 2.42
CA ASP A 114 12.42 10.65 2.98
C ASP A 114 12.48 10.74 4.51
N ALA A 115 11.64 11.60 5.08
CA ALA A 115 11.56 11.84 6.52
C ALA A 115 10.93 10.67 7.29
N GLU A 116 10.10 9.85 6.63
CA GLU A 116 9.42 8.73 7.29
C GLU A 116 10.40 7.58 7.51
N ASN A 117 11.20 7.26 6.51
CA ASN A 117 12.15 6.15 6.56
C ASN A 117 13.59 6.55 6.92
N ASP A 118 13.85 7.86 7.17
CA ASP A 118 15.18 8.43 7.40
C ASP A 118 16.18 8.01 6.30
N ALA A 119 15.68 7.89 5.07
CA ALA A 119 16.39 7.28 3.95
C ALA A 119 16.53 8.26 2.79
N ASN A 120 17.65 8.16 2.08
CA ASN A 120 17.89 8.92 0.87
C ASN A 120 17.50 8.06 -0.35
N VAL A 121 16.37 8.38 -0.97
CA VAL A 121 15.83 7.65 -2.13
C VAL A 121 16.31 8.31 -3.42
N VAL A 122 16.91 7.53 -4.32
CA VAL A 122 17.39 8.02 -5.63
C VAL A 122 16.31 7.79 -6.68
N LEU A 123 15.83 8.88 -7.30
CA LEU A 123 14.81 8.76 -8.35
C LEU A 123 15.34 8.13 -9.64
N SER A 124 14.59 7.17 -10.19
CA SER A 124 14.92 6.53 -11.45
C SER A 124 14.74 7.49 -12.64
N LYS A 125 15.23 7.10 -13.83
CA LYS A 125 15.12 7.97 -15.02
C LYS A 125 13.66 8.06 -15.49
N LYS A 126 12.91 6.98 -15.29
CA LYS A 126 11.50 6.86 -15.63
C LYS A 126 10.70 7.83 -14.76
N ASP A 127 10.97 7.88 -13.47
CA ASP A 127 10.25 8.71 -12.50
C ASP A 127 10.46 10.20 -12.78
N ILE A 128 11.69 10.60 -13.13
CA ILE A 128 11.97 11.99 -13.52
C ILE A 128 11.26 12.35 -14.82
N ALA A 129 11.23 11.43 -15.80
CA ALA A 129 10.52 11.67 -17.04
C ALA A 129 9.00 11.78 -16.83
N LEU A 130 8.45 10.95 -15.95
CA LEU A 130 7.06 11.00 -15.49
C LEU A 130 6.75 12.35 -14.82
N LEU A 131 7.55 12.76 -13.83
CA LEU A 131 7.37 14.03 -13.11
C LEU A 131 7.43 15.24 -14.05
N LYS A 132 8.37 15.24 -15.01
CA LYS A 132 8.46 16.30 -16.03
C LYS A 132 7.19 16.38 -16.87
N ARG A 133 6.67 15.23 -17.35
CA ARG A 133 5.42 15.21 -18.12
C ARG A 133 4.24 15.74 -17.32
N ILE A 134 4.09 15.31 -16.07
CA ILE A 134 3.05 15.81 -15.17
C ILE A 134 3.15 17.32 -15.00
N ARG A 135 4.36 17.84 -14.75
CA ARG A 135 4.60 19.28 -14.58
C ARG A 135 4.28 20.09 -15.84
N ASP A 136 4.59 19.54 -17.01
CA ASP A 136 4.35 20.18 -18.30
C ASP A 136 2.89 19.99 -18.78
N GLY A 137 2.04 19.29 -18.01
CA GLY A 137 0.63 19.06 -18.32
C GLY A 137 0.37 17.95 -19.34
N CYS A 138 1.40 17.14 -19.65
CA CYS A 138 1.28 15.97 -20.52
C CYS A 138 0.84 14.73 -19.75
N TYR A 139 0.45 13.68 -20.47
CA TYR A 139 0.09 12.39 -19.88
C TYR A 139 1.24 11.74 -19.11
N ALA A 140 0.90 11.12 -17.98
CA ALA A 140 1.84 10.46 -17.08
C ALA A 140 2.62 9.34 -17.80
N HIS A 141 1.90 8.44 -18.47
CA HIS A 141 2.51 7.35 -19.22
C HIS A 141 2.99 7.83 -20.59
N ALA A 142 4.25 7.52 -20.91
CA ALA A 142 4.86 7.86 -22.20
C ALA A 142 4.20 7.17 -23.39
N GLU A 143 3.53 6.05 -23.15
CA GLU A 143 2.91 5.18 -24.16
C GLU A 143 1.47 5.60 -24.48
N PHE A 144 0.92 6.57 -23.75
CA PHE A 144 -0.45 7.01 -23.97
C PHE A 144 -0.54 7.86 -25.25
N ASP A 145 -1.38 7.42 -26.19
CA ASP A 145 -1.62 8.10 -27.46
C ASP A 145 -3.02 8.76 -27.48
N GLU A 146 -3.00 10.08 -27.46
CA GLU A 146 -4.18 10.96 -27.55
C GLU A 146 -4.92 10.83 -28.88
N THR A 147 -4.23 10.44 -29.95
CA THR A 147 -4.79 10.35 -31.30
C THR A 147 -5.32 8.96 -31.64
N SER A 148 -5.26 8.03 -30.69
CA SER A 148 -5.78 6.68 -30.89
C SER A 148 -7.29 6.74 -31.20
N GLU A 149 -7.72 5.97 -32.20
CA GLU A 149 -9.11 5.94 -32.66
C GLU A 149 -10.11 5.52 -31.56
N THR A 150 -9.61 4.86 -30.52
CA THR A 150 -10.38 4.42 -29.34
C THR A 150 -10.45 5.47 -28.23
N PHE A 151 -9.65 6.54 -28.29
CA PHE A 151 -9.70 7.62 -27.31
C PHE A 151 -10.96 8.47 -27.54
N ARG A 152 -11.92 8.36 -26.62
CA ARG A 152 -13.13 9.19 -26.61
C ARG A 152 -12.97 10.31 -25.57
N ALA A 153 -12.74 11.53 -26.05
CA ALA A 153 -12.67 12.72 -25.21
C ALA A 153 -14.01 13.06 -24.52
N GLU A 154 -15.11 12.67 -25.13
CA GLU A 154 -16.47 12.91 -24.64
C GLU A 154 -17.01 11.63 -24.02
N CYS A 155 -17.01 11.57 -22.68
CA CYS A 155 -17.75 10.57 -21.93
C CYS A 155 -19.13 11.16 -21.60
N PRO A 156 -20.19 10.85 -22.36
CA PRO A 156 -21.53 11.38 -22.06
C PRO A 156 -21.95 10.91 -20.67
N LYS A 157 -22.08 11.87 -19.75
CA LYS A 157 -22.64 11.63 -18.42
C LYS A 157 -24.11 11.33 -18.63
N PHE A 158 -24.50 10.05 -18.58
CA PHE A 158 -25.91 9.64 -18.64
C PHE A 158 -26.51 9.79 -17.23
N PRO A 159 -27.34 10.81 -16.96
CA PRO A 159 -27.95 11.01 -15.64
C PRO A 159 -29.10 10.03 -15.35
N HIS A 160 -29.42 9.13 -16.28
CA HIS A 160 -30.58 8.24 -16.22
C HIS A 160 -30.16 6.78 -16.48
N PRO A 161 -30.81 5.80 -15.83
CA PRO A 161 -30.58 4.39 -16.13
C PRO A 161 -31.05 4.06 -17.54
N LEU A 162 -30.33 3.19 -18.25
CA LEU A 162 -30.59 2.81 -19.65
C LEU A 162 -31.87 1.95 -19.84
N GLY A 163 -32.72 1.84 -18.82
CA GLY A 163 -34.05 1.27 -18.91
C GLY A 163 -34.86 1.44 -17.62
N ASN A 164 -36.13 1.82 -17.76
CA ASN A 164 -37.20 1.52 -16.80
C ASN A 164 -38.03 0.40 -17.44
N THR A 165 -37.78 -0.85 -17.08
CA THR A 165 -38.63 -1.96 -17.50
C THR A 165 -39.86 -1.99 -16.59
N GLN A 166 -41.04 -1.70 -17.16
CA GLN A 166 -42.35 -2.02 -16.54
C GLN A 166 -42.68 -3.50 -16.73
#